data_AF-A0A7K7VQ22-F1
#
_entry.id   AF-A0A7K7VQ22-F1
#
_cell.length_a   1.000
_cell.length_b   1.000
_cell.length_c   1.000
_cell.angle_alpha   90.00
_cell.angle_beta   90.00
_cell.angle_gamma   90.00
#
_symmetry.space_group_name_H-M   'P 1'
#
loop_
_entity.id
_entity.type
_entity.pdbx_description
1 polymer ?
#
loop_
_entity_poly.entity_id
_entity_poly.type
_entity_poly.pdbx_seq_one_letter_code
_entity_poly.pdbx_strand_id
1 'polypeptide(L)'
;LLCWDAEHLFIAERGCVYEHNFAFLLAFSAMWQLETGQSWRGGLLFSLAAGVRANGLLNAGFFAYSRGQRFTLQLQVGPGLARKLPPFWRQRLSLASSVVLMFAGILLPFLLFQYFAHTRFCTPDIDPSQSIPEPLLQLALDKGYRLPATDGLKPPWCSQRFPVVYSYVQEAYWNVGFLRYFELGQVPNLLLALPVTLLGSWAAWTYLRGNPWHCLILGLERRKKEEEQGEGKPGTGFCCPAVLVYMVHATVLLLFGVFCMHVQVLTRFLGSSMLILYWFSAHLLQEHEPLLWSKGTD
;
A
#
# COMPACT_ATOMS: atom_id res chain seq x y z
N LEU A 1 -27.75 27.10 13.01
CA LEU A 1 -27.82 26.12 14.11
C LEU A 1 -27.19 24.82 13.64
N LEU A 2 -25.85 24.80 13.54
CA LEU A 2 -25.05 23.62 13.22
C LEU A 2 -24.11 23.43 14.42
N CYS A 3 -24.64 22.89 15.52
CA CYS A 3 -23.81 22.33 16.58
C CYS A 3 -23.49 20.89 16.18
N TRP A 4 -22.56 20.73 15.24
CA TRP A 4 -21.78 19.51 15.16
C TRP A 4 -20.66 19.68 16.18
N ASP A 5 -20.60 18.80 17.18
CA ASP A 5 -19.55 18.83 18.19
C ASP A 5 -18.18 18.89 17.52
N ALA A 6 -17.46 19.97 17.79
CA ALA A 6 -16.15 20.25 17.21
C ALA A 6 -15.18 19.08 17.43
N GLU A 7 -15.29 18.33 18.53
CA GLU A 7 -14.47 17.15 18.81
C GLU A 7 -14.67 16.01 17.79
N HIS A 8 -15.89 15.75 17.33
CA HIS A 8 -16.14 14.66 16.39
C HIS A 8 -15.71 15.02 14.96
N LEU A 9 -15.88 16.28 14.56
CA LEU A 9 -15.31 16.80 13.31
C LEU A 9 -13.77 16.83 13.39
N PHE A 10 -13.21 17.18 14.55
CA PHE A 10 -11.77 17.21 14.79
C PHE A 10 -11.14 15.83 14.80
N ILE A 11 -11.81 14.81 15.36
CA ILE A 11 -11.35 13.42 15.31
C ILE A 11 -11.50 12.85 13.88
N ALA A 12 -12.58 13.15 13.16
CA ALA A 12 -12.75 12.66 11.80
C ALA A 12 -11.76 13.33 10.81
N GLU A 13 -11.55 14.64 10.92
CA GLU A 13 -10.68 15.38 10.02
C GLU A 13 -9.20 15.20 10.38
N ARG A 14 -8.81 15.36 11.66
CA ARG A 14 -7.43 15.14 12.09
C ARG A 14 -7.07 13.66 12.20
N GLY A 15 -7.97 12.80 12.66
CA GLY A 15 -7.72 11.36 12.73
C GLY A 15 -7.40 10.80 11.36
N CYS A 16 -8.08 11.27 10.32
CA CYS A 16 -7.75 10.91 8.94
C CYS A 16 -6.35 11.42 8.54
N VAL A 17 -5.97 12.66 8.86
CA VAL A 17 -4.62 13.18 8.57
C VAL A 17 -3.53 12.38 9.32
N TYR A 18 -3.73 12.10 10.61
CA TYR A 18 -2.78 11.32 11.42
C TYR A 18 -2.67 9.88 10.93
N GLU A 19 -3.79 9.23 10.59
CA GLU A 19 -3.82 7.88 10.04
C GLU A 19 -3.00 7.79 8.74
N HIS A 20 -3.19 8.73 7.81
CA HIS A 20 -2.48 8.73 6.53
C HIS A 20 -0.99 8.95 6.71
N ASN A 21 -0.60 9.94 7.52
CA ASN A 21 0.80 10.26 7.78
C ASN A 21 1.51 9.15 8.56
N PHE A 22 0.82 8.54 9.52
CA PHE A 22 1.37 7.45 10.32
C PHE A 22 1.52 6.17 9.48
N ALA A 23 0.54 5.85 8.64
CA ALA A 23 0.64 4.74 7.70
C ALA A 23 1.79 4.95 6.70
N PHE A 24 1.94 6.16 6.17
CA PHE A 24 3.05 6.53 5.30
C PHE A 24 4.40 6.38 6.01
N LEU A 25 4.54 6.93 7.22
CA LEU A 25 5.77 6.85 8.02
C LEU A 25 6.17 5.40 8.30
N LEU A 26 5.23 4.56 8.71
CA LEU A 26 5.46 3.15 8.99
C LEU A 26 5.85 2.40 7.72
N ALA A 27 5.15 2.61 6.61
CA ALA A 27 5.46 1.97 5.34
C ALA A 27 6.84 2.39 4.82
N PHE A 28 7.16 3.68 4.87
CA PHE A 28 8.47 4.21 4.48
C PHE A 28 9.59 3.63 5.35
N SER A 29 9.40 3.64 6.67
CA SER A 29 10.36 3.06 7.62
C SER A 29 10.55 1.56 7.40
N ALA A 30 9.46 0.84 7.08
CA ALA A 30 9.52 -0.59 6.78
C ALA A 30 10.34 -0.87 5.52
N MET A 31 10.13 -0.09 4.45
CA MET A 31 10.90 -0.18 3.21
C MET A 31 12.39 0.13 3.45
N TRP A 32 12.69 1.17 4.22
CA TRP A 32 14.07 1.50 4.64
C TRP A 32 14.74 0.34 5.39
N GLN A 33 14.04 -0.27 6.37
CA GLN A 33 14.56 -1.43 7.11
C GLN A 33 14.75 -2.66 6.20
N LEU A 34 13.91 -2.82 5.18
CA LEU A 34 14.03 -3.91 4.21
C LEU A 34 15.31 -3.76 3.35
N GLU A 35 15.60 -2.55 2.89
CA GLU A 35 16.80 -2.21 2.11
C GLU A 35 18.08 -2.35 2.94
N THR A 36 18.06 -1.94 4.23
CA THR A 36 19.21 -2.14 5.14
C THR A 36 19.44 -3.60 5.57
N GLY A 37 18.63 -4.55 5.07
CA GLY A 37 18.77 -5.98 5.34
C GLY A 37 18.05 -6.48 6.61
N GLN A 38 17.44 -5.58 7.40
CA GLN A 38 16.73 -5.90 8.64
C GLN A 38 15.28 -6.34 8.38
N SER A 39 15.13 -7.47 7.67
CA SER A 39 13.84 -7.94 7.16
C SER A 39 12.76 -8.17 8.23
N TRP A 40 13.12 -8.55 9.46
CA TRP A 40 12.14 -8.78 10.52
C TRP A 40 11.56 -7.47 11.07
N ARG A 41 12.40 -6.43 11.25
CA ARG A 41 11.94 -5.09 11.66
C ARG A 41 11.05 -4.47 10.60
N GLY A 42 11.45 -4.58 9.33
CA GLY A 42 10.61 -4.16 8.21
C GLY A 42 9.25 -4.87 8.21
N GLY A 43 9.22 -6.16 8.54
CA GLY A 43 7.99 -6.92 8.66
C GLY A 43 7.04 -6.48 9.75
N LEU A 44 7.57 -6.23 10.95
CA LEU A 44 6.79 -5.70 12.06
C LEU A 44 6.20 -4.33 11.70
N LEU A 45 7.00 -3.46 11.07
CA LEU A 45 6.55 -2.14 10.64
C LEU A 45 5.48 -2.23 9.54
N PHE A 46 5.58 -3.17 8.59
CA PHE A 46 4.53 -3.42 7.61
C PHE A 46 3.24 -3.97 8.24
N SER A 47 3.36 -4.85 9.23
CA SER A 47 2.20 -5.33 10.00
C SER A 47 1.50 -4.19 10.73
N LEU A 48 2.27 -3.31 11.40
CA LEU A 48 1.74 -2.11 12.04
C LEU A 48 1.07 -1.18 11.00
N ALA A 49 1.70 -0.98 9.84
CA ALA A 49 1.11 -0.18 8.75
C ALA A 49 -0.23 -0.77 8.27
N ALA A 50 -0.33 -2.10 8.15
CA ALA A 50 -1.56 -2.80 7.80
C ALA A 50 -2.63 -2.72 8.91
N GLY A 51 -2.21 -2.61 10.17
CA GLY A 51 -3.10 -2.35 11.31
C GLY A 51 -3.66 -0.93 11.34
N VAL A 52 -2.88 0.06 10.89
CA VAL A 52 -3.36 1.44 10.76
C VAL A 52 -4.34 1.56 9.59
N ARG A 53 -4.05 0.90 8.46
CA ARG A 53 -4.93 0.88 7.27
C ARG A 53 -4.88 -0.44 6.54
N ALA A 54 -6.03 -0.90 6.05
CA ALA A 54 -6.12 -2.10 5.21
C ALA A 54 -5.23 -2.02 3.94
N ASN A 55 -4.94 -0.82 3.43
CA ASN A 55 -4.03 -0.61 2.29
C ASN A 55 -2.60 -1.10 2.56
N GLY A 56 -2.18 -1.16 3.84
CA GLY A 56 -0.88 -1.69 4.22
C GLY A 56 -0.68 -3.17 3.86
N LEU A 57 -1.77 -3.92 3.60
CA LEU A 57 -1.69 -5.31 3.10
C LEU A 57 -0.93 -5.39 1.76
N LEU A 58 -1.04 -4.35 0.92
CA LEU A 58 -0.38 -4.30 -0.39
C LEU A 58 1.15 -4.24 -0.25
N ASN A 59 1.67 -3.81 0.90
CA ASN A 59 3.10 -3.78 1.18
C ASN A 59 3.72 -5.17 1.35
N ALA A 60 2.91 -6.23 1.55
CA ALA A 60 3.41 -7.61 1.57
C ALA A 60 4.16 -7.99 0.27
N GLY A 61 3.80 -7.35 -0.85
CA GLY A 61 4.48 -7.51 -2.13
C GLY A 61 5.96 -7.12 -2.09
N PHE A 62 6.34 -6.06 -1.37
CA PHE A 62 7.75 -5.64 -1.23
C PHE A 62 8.59 -6.72 -0.56
N PHE A 63 8.05 -7.33 0.50
CA PHE A 63 8.75 -8.39 1.20
C PHE A 63 8.88 -9.64 0.34
N ALA A 64 7.79 -10.04 -0.34
CA ALA A 64 7.78 -11.18 -1.25
C ALA A 64 8.82 -11.01 -2.36
N TYR A 65 8.88 -9.82 -2.97
CA TYR A 65 9.85 -9.50 -3.99
C TYR A 65 11.29 -9.55 -3.44
N SER A 66 11.57 -8.86 -2.33
CA SER A 66 12.92 -8.81 -1.74
C SER A 66 13.48 -10.21 -1.43
N ARG A 67 12.63 -11.09 -0.87
CA ARG A 67 13.03 -12.47 -0.59
C ARG A 67 13.16 -13.32 -1.87
N GLY A 68 12.28 -13.13 -2.84
CA GLY A 68 12.37 -13.79 -4.16
C GLY A 68 13.61 -13.38 -4.94
N GLN A 69 13.98 -12.10 -4.90
CA GLN A 69 15.17 -11.57 -5.57
C GLN A 69 16.46 -12.14 -4.93
N ARG A 70 16.55 -12.19 -3.59
CA ARG A 70 17.70 -12.82 -2.92
C ARG A 70 17.83 -14.30 -3.27
N PHE A 71 16.71 -15.02 -3.35
CA PHE A 71 16.69 -16.44 -3.71
C PHE A 71 17.13 -16.68 -5.16
N THR A 72 16.61 -15.90 -6.11
CA THR A 72 16.99 -15.99 -7.54
C THR A 72 18.46 -15.64 -7.76
N LEU A 73 18.97 -14.62 -7.08
CA LEU A 73 20.41 -14.27 -7.12
C LEU A 73 21.29 -15.39 -6.56
N GLN A 74 20.86 -16.06 -5.48
CA GLN A 74 21.57 -17.22 -4.93
C GLN A 74 21.61 -18.42 -5.89
N LEU A 75 20.54 -18.64 -6.66
CA LEU A 75 20.48 -19.68 -7.69
C LEU A 75 21.44 -19.41 -8.88
N GLN A 76 21.76 -18.14 -9.13
CA GLN A 76 22.67 -17.71 -10.21
C GLN A 76 24.16 -17.73 -9.78
N VAL A 77 24.47 -18.20 -8.57
CA VAL A 77 25.85 -18.32 -8.07
C VAL A 77 26.52 -19.56 -8.68
N GLY A 78 27.72 -19.38 -9.26
CA GLY A 78 28.46 -20.46 -9.91
C GLY A 78 28.86 -21.62 -8.98
N PRO A 79 29.15 -22.82 -9.54
CA PRO A 79 29.35 -24.06 -8.81
C PRO A 79 30.48 -24.02 -7.75
N GLY A 80 31.44 -23.08 -7.88
CA GLY A 80 32.55 -22.93 -6.93
C GLY A 80 32.17 -22.37 -5.56
N LEU A 81 31.14 -21.52 -5.46
CA LEU A 81 30.68 -20.93 -4.18
C LEU A 81 29.48 -21.69 -3.57
N ALA A 82 28.86 -22.60 -4.35
CA ALA A 82 27.77 -23.47 -3.92
C ALA A 82 28.14 -24.37 -2.72
N ARG A 83 29.43 -24.66 -2.52
CA ARG A 83 29.92 -25.57 -1.46
C ARG A 83 29.78 -25.03 -0.04
N LYS A 84 29.61 -23.71 0.14
CA LYS A 84 29.37 -23.06 1.44
C LYS A 84 27.89 -22.78 1.73
N LEU A 85 27.00 -23.03 0.76
CA LEU A 85 25.57 -22.75 0.91
C LEU A 85 24.85 -23.93 1.57
N PRO A 86 23.85 -23.68 2.45
CA PRO A 86 23.03 -24.74 3.02
C PRO A 86 22.31 -25.53 1.92
N PRO A 87 21.92 -26.79 2.18
CA PRO A 87 21.27 -27.64 1.19
C PRO A 87 20.02 -26.96 0.63
N PHE A 88 19.82 -27.07 -0.68
CA PHE A 88 18.78 -26.37 -1.44
C PHE A 88 17.37 -26.49 -0.83
N TRP A 89 17.03 -27.66 -0.29
CA TRP A 89 15.74 -27.87 0.38
C TRP A 89 15.57 -27.05 1.67
N ARG A 90 16.63 -26.90 2.49
CA ARG A 90 16.60 -26.02 3.67
C ARG A 90 16.44 -24.55 3.28
N GLN A 91 17.04 -24.13 2.17
CA GLN A 91 16.88 -22.77 1.65
C GLN A 91 15.44 -22.50 1.20
N ARG A 92 14.84 -23.43 0.44
CA ARG A 92 13.43 -23.34 0.03
C ARG A 92 12.49 -23.32 1.23
N LEU A 93 12.74 -24.17 2.23
CA LEU A 93 11.92 -24.23 3.44
C LEU A 93 12.03 -22.93 4.25
N SER A 94 13.24 -22.37 4.40
CA SER A 94 13.48 -21.09 5.08
C SER A 94 12.84 -19.90 4.36
N LEU A 95 12.90 -19.89 3.02
CA LEU A 95 12.21 -18.89 2.22
C LEU A 95 10.69 -18.99 2.40
N ALA A 96 10.14 -20.19 2.23
CA ALA A 96 8.71 -20.43 2.35
C ALA A 96 8.20 -20.07 3.75
N SER A 97 8.87 -20.54 4.80
CA SER A 97 8.47 -20.26 6.19
C SER A 97 8.54 -18.76 6.49
N SER A 98 9.60 -18.08 6.05
CA SER A 98 9.72 -16.64 6.30
C SER A 98 8.73 -15.81 5.49
N VAL A 99 8.37 -16.20 4.27
CA VAL A 99 7.32 -15.53 3.50
C VAL A 99 5.97 -15.76 4.17
N VAL A 100 5.64 -17.01 4.54
CA VAL A 100 4.38 -17.36 5.20
C VAL A 100 4.21 -16.62 6.52
N LEU A 101 5.22 -16.64 7.40
CA LEU A 101 5.16 -15.95 8.70
C LEU A 101 4.92 -14.44 8.55
N MET A 102 5.50 -13.85 7.51
CA MET A 102 5.37 -12.43 7.24
C MET A 102 4.03 -12.07 6.63
N PHE A 103 3.54 -12.85 5.67
CA PHE A 103 2.18 -12.71 5.18
C PHE A 103 1.18 -12.88 6.31
N ALA A 104 1.34 -13.89 7.18
CA ALA A 104 0.51 -14.07 8.36
C ALA A 104 0.55 -12.83 9.27
N GLY A 105 1.74 -12.29 9.56
CA GLY A 105 1.89 -11.08 10.37
C GLY A 105 1.24 -9.83 9.77
N ILE A 106 1.35 -9.63 8.45
CA ILE A 106 0.75 -8.49 7.75
C ILE A 106 -0.77 -8.64 7.63
N LEU A 107 -1.27 -9.86 7.41
CA LEU A 107 -2.70 -10.15 7.33
C LEU A 107 -3.39 -10.14 8.71
N LEU A 108 -2.65 -10.40 9.79
CA LEU A 108 -3.20 -10.56 11.13
C LEU A 108 -4.09 -9.37 11.57
N PRO A 109 -3.67 -8.09 11.50
CA PRO A 109 -4.52 -6.97 11.90
C PRO A 109 -5.83 -6.89 11.10
N PHE A 110 -5.76 -7.18 9.80
CA PHE A 110 -6.95 -7.24 8.95
C PHE A 110 -7.88 -8.37 9.38
N LEU A 111 -7.36 -9.57 9.62
CA LEU A 111 -8.15 -10.72 10.08
C LEU A 111 -8.79 -10.48 11.46
N LEU A 112 -8.05 -9.86 12.38
CA LEU A 112 -8.57 -9.47 13.70
C LEU A 112 -9.73 -8.46 13.55
N PHE A 113 -9.60 -7.49 12.65
CA PHE A 113 -10.67 -6.54 12.36
C PHE A 113 -11.88 -7.23 11.71
N GLN A 114 -11.68 -8.13 10.74
CA GLN A 114 -12.77 -8.90 10.13
C GLN A 114 -13.49 -9.75 11.17
N TYR A 115 -12.75 -10.39 12.08
CA TYR A 115 -13.33 -11.17 13.18
C TYR A 115 -14.15 -10.27 14.12
N PHE A 116 -13.60 -9.13 14.53
CA PHE A 116 -14.30 -8.14 15.35
C PHE A 116 -15.59 -7.64 14.69
N ALA A 117 -15.56 -7.33 13.39
CA ALA A 117 -16.74 -6.92 12.65
C ALA A 117 -17.77 -8.05 12.57
N HIS A 118 -17.33 -9.28 12.32
CA HIS A 118 -18.20 -10.44 12.25
C HIS A 118 -18.92 -10.70 13.58
N THR A 119 -18.19 -10.68 14.71
CA THR A 119 -18.82 -10.88 16.03
C THR A 119 -19.82 -9.79 16.34
N ARG A 120 -19.54 -8.53 15.94
CA ARG A 120 -20.44 -7.40 16.21
C ARG A 120 -21.70 -7.38 15.34
N PHE A 121 -21.60 -7.75 14.07
CA PHE A 121 -22.70 -7.63 13.10
C PHE A 121 -23.42 -8.94 12.76
N CYS A 122 -22.75 -10.10 12.84
CA CYS A 122 -23.30 -11.39 12.42
C CYS A 122 -23.75 -12.29 13.58
N THR A 123 -23.21 -12.07 14.79
CA THR A 123 -23.58 -12.76 16.03
C THR A 123 -23.81 -11.74 17.15
N PRO A 124 -24.85 -10.90 17.06
CA PRO A 124 -25.11 -9.92 18.10
C PRO A 124 -25.53 -10.64 19.39
N ASP A 125 -24.60 -10.77 20.34
CA ASP A 125 -24.88 -11.28 21.70
C ASP A 125 -25.61 -10.24 22.56
N ILE A 126 -25.69 -8.98 22.11
CA ILE A 126 -26.23 -7.83 22.85
C ILE A 126 -26.99 -6.92 21.87
N ASP A 127 -28.15 -6.41 22.29
CA ASP A 127 -28.93 -5.40 21.57
C ASP A 127 -28.11 -4.09 21.42
N PRO A 128 -27.60 -3.76 20.21
CA PRO A 128 -26.62 -2.68 20.03
C PRO A 128 -27.21 -1.28 20.21
N SER A 129 -28.54 -1.15 20.09
CA SER A 129 -29.30 0.09 20.26
C SER A 129 -29.03 0.78 21.60
N GLN A 130 -28.66 0.02 22.63
CA GLN A 130 -28.34 0.56 23.97
C GLN A 130 -26.91 1.08 24.10
N SER A 131 -26.02 0.77 23.14
CA SER A 131 -24.59 1.07 23.20
C SER A 131 -24.12 2.13 22.19
N ILE A 132 -24.95 2.48 21.21
CA ILE A 132 -24.60 3.46 20.17
C ILE A 132 -25.13 4.83 20.59
N PRO A 133 -24.27 5.88 20.66
CA PRO A 133 -24.72 7.24 20.92
C PRO A 133 -25.85 7.68 19.99
N GLU A 134 -26.87 8.34 20.54
CA GLU A 134 -28.05 8.80 19.81
C GLU A 134 -27.74 9.61 18.52
N PRO A 135 -26.72 10.49 18.48
CA PRO A 135 -26.34 11.19 17.26
C PRO A 135 -25.89 10.26 16.12
N LEU A 136 -25.17 9.18 16.45
CA LEU A 136 -24.72 8.19 15.46
C LEU A 136 -25.86 7.29 15.01
N LEU A 137 -26.83 7.04 15.89
CA LEU A 137 -28.04 6.32 15.56
C LEU A 137 -28.89 7.10 14.55
N GLN A 138 -29.11 8.39 14.78
CA GLN A 138 -29.83 9.26 13.84
C GLN A 138 -29.13 9.33 12.49
N LEU A 139 -27.80 9.51 12.48
CA LEU A 139 -27.03 9.52 11.25
C LEU A 139 -27.16 8.21 10.45
N ALA A 140 -27.15 7.07 11.16
CA ALA A 140 -27.31 5.76 10.51
C ALA A 140 -28.71 5.61 9.88
N LEU A 141 -29.76 6.06 10.56
CA LEU A 141 -31.12 6.05 10.05
C LEU A 141 -31.27 6.98 8.82
N ASP A 142 -30.77 8.21 8.92
CA ASP A 142 -30.81 9.20 7.83
C ASP A 142 -30.08 8.73 6.57
N LYS A 143 -28.97 8.01 6.75
CA LYS A 143 -28.16 7.46 5.65
C LYS A 143 -28.64 6.07 5.18
N GLY A 144 -29.63 5.48 5.85
CA GLY A 144 -30.10 4.13 5.55
C GLY A 144 -29.03 3.05 5.81
N TYR A 145 -28.13 3.27 6.76
CA TYR A 145 -27.12 2.28 7.16
C TYR A 145 -27.75 1.17 7.99
N ARG A 146 -27.37 -0.08 7.68
CA ARG A 146 -27.81 -1.23 8.48
C ARG A 146 -27.09 -1.24 9.82
N LEU A 147 -27.87 -1.14 10.89
CA LEU A 147 -27.39 -1.29 12.25
C LEU A 147 -27.32 -2.79 12.62
N PRO A 148 -26.45 -3.17 13.56
CA PRO A 148 -26.44 -4.54 14.03
C PRO A 148 -27.75 -4.83 14.80
N ALA A 149 -28.31 -6.03 14.59
CA ALA A 149 -29.53 -6.55 15.21
C ALA A 149 -30.87 -5.84 14.89
N THR A 150 -30.94 -4.95 13.90
CA THR A 150 -32.25 -4.41 13.47
C THR A 150 -33.10 -5.52 12.86
N ASP A 151 -34.30 -5.73 13.41
CA ASP A 151 -35.32 -6.70 12.96
C ASP A 151 -34.89 -8.18 12.95
N GLY A 152 -33.80 -8.53 13.65
CA GLY A 152 -33.24 -9.90 13.64
C GLY A 152 -32.63 -10.34 12.30
N LEU A 153 -32.57 -9.43 11.31
CA LEU A 153 -32.09 -9.71 9.96
C LEU A 153 -30.58 -9.46 9.87
N LYS A 154 -29.82 -10.53 9.67
CA LYS A 154 -28.36 -10.44 9.48
C LYS A 154 -28.02 -9.76 8.15
N PRO A 155 -26.94 -8.95 8.10
CA PRO A 155 -26.42 -8.45 6.84
C PRO A 155 -26.10 -9.59 5.85
N PRO A 156 -26.30 -9.41 4.53
CA PRO A 156 -26.16 -10.49 3.55
C PRO A 156 -24.72 -11.04 3.51
N TRP A 157 -23.72 -10.20 3.79
CA TRP A 157 -22.32 -10.60 3.82
C TRP A 157 -22.00 -11.63 4.93
N CYS A 158 -22.82 -11.72 5.99
CA CYS A 158 -22.68 -12.75 7.01
C CYS A 158 -22.99 -14.16 6.49
N SER A 159 -23.77 -14.27 5.41
CA SER A 159 -24.16 -15.55 4.80
C SER A 159 -23.28 -15.95 3.60
N GLN A 160 -22.34 -15.09 3.20
CA GLN A 160 -21.45 -15.35 2.08
C GLN A 160 -20.36 -16.36 2.44
N ARG A 161 -19.85 -17.06 1.42
CA ARG A 161 -18.76 -18.05 1.55
C ARG A 161 -17.51 -17.45 2.22
N PHE A 162 -17.24 -16.18 1.96
CA PHE A 162 -16.16 -15.40 2.57
C PHE A 162 -16.74 -14.09 3.11
N PRO A 163 -17.06 -14.01 4.42
CA PRO A 163 -17.72 -12.85 5.00
C PRO A 163 -16.74 -11.70 5.21
N VAL A 164 -16.47 -10.93 4.14
CA VAL A 164 -15.59 -9.76 4.18
C VAL A 164 -16.44 -8.50 4.25
N VAL A 165 -16.46 -7.84 5.41
CA VAL A 165 -17.27 -6.63 5.62
C VAL A 165 -16.87 -5.50 4.67
N TYR A 166 -15.58 -5.41 4.34
CA TYR A 166 -15.03 -4.34 3.50
C TYR A 166 -15.60 -4.39 2.08
N SER A 167 -15.66 -5.58 1.47
CA SER A 167 -16.24 -5.78 0.15
C SER A 167 -17.73 -5.40 0.11
N TYR A 168 -18.48 -5.78 1.15
CA TYR A 168 -19.88 -5.39 1.28
C TYR A 168 -20.06 -3.87 1.41
N VAL A 169 -19.29 -3.21 2.26
CA VAL A 169 -19.37 -1.76 2.47
C VAL A 169 -19.00 -1.00 1.19
N GLN A 170 -17.95 -1.45 0.51
CA GLN A 170 -17.49 -0.86 -0.76
C GLN A 170 -18.57 -0.91 -1.84
N GLU A 171 -19.31 -2.02 -1.93
CA GLU A 171 -20.36 -2.17 -2.92
C GLU A 171 -21.66 -1.47 -2.48
N ALA A 172 -22.15 -1.74 -1.27
CA ALA A 172 -23.47 -1.32 -0.81
C ALA A 172 -23.56 0.18 -0.51
N TYR A 173 -22.49 0.81 -0.05
CA TYR A 173 -22.52 2.20 0.42
C TYR A 173 -21.58 3.11 -0.36
N TRP A 174 -20.46 2.59 -0.85
CA TRP A 174 -19.48 3.43 -1.53
C TRP A 174 -19.55 3.33 -3.05
N ASN A 175 -20.30 2.38 -3.63
CA ASN A 175 -20.35 2.18 -5.09
C ASN A 175 -18.96 2.11 -5.75
N VAL A 176 -18.01 1.45 -5.10
CA VAL A 176 -16.64 1.25 -5.61
C VAL A 176 -16.66 0.08 -6.59
N GLY A 177 -15.99 0.23 -7.73
CA GLY A 177 -15.91 -0.82 -8.74
C GLY A 177 -15.26 -0.34 -10.03
N PHE A 178 -14.94 -1.28 -10.91
CA PHE A 178 -14.30 -0.98 -12.19
C PHE A 178 -15.19 -0.04 -13.03
N LEU A 179 -14.66 1.14 -13.33
CA LEU A 179 -15.29 2.21 -14.10
C LEU A 179 -16.62 2.76 -13.56
N ARG A 180 -17.08 2.35 -12.36
CA ARG A 180 -18.36 2.80 -11.79
C ARG A 180 -18.38 4.31 -11.47
N TYR A 181 -17.22 4.95 -11.39
CA TYR A 181 -17.10 6.38 -11.06
C TYR A 181 -17.10 7.33 -12.26
N PHE A 182 -16.94 6.83 -13.49
CA PHE A 182 -16.79 7.69 -14.67
C PHE A 182 -18.14 8.21 -15.17
N GLU A 183 -18.74 9.13 -14.41
CA GLU A 183 -19.94 9.88 -14.77
C GLU A 183 -19.60 11.34 -15.11
N LEU A 184 -20.36 11.96 -16.02
CA LEU A 184 -20.11 13.35 -16.44
C LEU A 184 -20.19 14.36 -15.28
N GLY A 185 -20.97 14.06 -14.24
CA GLY A 185 -21.07 14.91 -13.04
C GLY A 185 -19.80 14.93 -12.18
N GLN A 186 -18.88 13.98 -12.38
CA GLN A 186 -17.66 13.83 -11.56
C GLN A 186 -16.42 14.48 -12.20
N VAL A 187 -16.56 15.11 -13.37
CA VAL A 187 -15.47 15.78 -14.09
C VAL A 187 -14.70 16.78 -13.22
N PRO A 188 -15.33 17.64 -12.39
CA PRO A 188 -14.59 18.55 -11.50
C PRO A 188 -13.68 17.81 -10.51
N ASN A 189 -14.15 16.68 -9.97
CA ASN A 189 -13.35 15.88 -9.06
C ASN A 189 -12.17 15.22 -9.79
N LEU A 190 -12.37 14.76 -11.03
CA LEU A 190 -11.30 14.19 -11.85
C LEU A 190 -10.18 15.21 -12.11
N LEU A 191 -10.54 16.47 -12.36
CA LEU A 191 -9.58 17.56 -12.53
C LEU A 191 -8.75 17.80 -11.27
N LEU A 192 -9.32 17.61 -10.07
CA LEU A 192 -8.57 17.77 -8.81
C LEU A 192 -7.49 16.70 -8.61
N ALA A 193 -7.70 15.48 -9.12
CA ALA A 193 -6.71 14.41 -9.01
C ALA A 193 -5.70 14.39 -10.15
N LEU A 194 -5.99 15.10 -11.23
CA LEU A 194 -5.18 15.18 -12.44
C LEU A 194 -3.68 15.43 -12.14
N PRO A 195 -3.27 16.39 -11.28
CA PRO A 195 -1.85 16.64 -11.01
C PRO A 195 -1.13 15.41 -10.45
N VAL A 196 -1.73 14.71 -9.49
CA VAL A 196 -1.13 13.53 -8.86
C VAL A 196 -1.06 12.36 -9.83
N THR A 197 -2.13 12.14 -10.62
CA THR A 197 -2.16 11.06 -11.61
C THR A 197 -1.18 11.30 -12.75
N LEU A 198 -1.04 12.55 -13.21
CA LEU A 198 -0.07 12.91 -14.25
C LEU A 198 1.36 12.76 -13.74
N LEU A 199 1.64 13.24 -12.52
CA LEU A 199 2.96 13.09 -11.91
C LEU A 199 3.35 11.62 -11.74
N GLY A 200 2.42 10.78 -11.26
CA GLY A 200 2.64 9.33 -11.13
C GLY A 200 2.84 8.64 -12.48
N SER A 201 2.07 9.03 -13.49
CA SER A 201 2.19 8.50 -14.86
C SER A 201 3.51 8.92 -15.51
N TRP A 202 3.94 10.16 -15.28
CA TRP A 202 5.21 10.68 -15.77
C TRP A 202 6.41 9.99 -15.11
N ALA A 203 6.34 9.76 -13.80
CA ALA A 203 7.34 8.97 -13.07
C ALA A 203 7.47 7.56 -13.67
N ALA A 204 6.35 6.88 -13.90
CA ALA A 204 6.31 5.55 -14.51
C ALA A 204 6.91 5.54 -15.92
N TRP A 205 6.51 6.49 -16.75
CA TRP A 205 6.99 6.62 -18.11
C TRP A 205 8.50 6.87 -18.18
N THR A 206 9.00 7.78 -17.33
CA THR A 206 10.43 8.12 -17.26
C THR A 206 11.26 6.90 -16.87
N TYR A 207 10.81 6.13 -15.86
CA TYR A 207 11.50 4.91 -15.44
C TYR A 207 11.47 3.81 -16.52
N LEU A 208 10.32 3.57 -17.15
CA LEU A 208 10.14 2.56 -18.19
C LEU A 208 11.00 2.84 -19.42
N ARG A 209 11.11 4.11 -19.83
CA ARG A 209 11.98 4.51 -20.95
C ARG A 209 13.47 4.38 -20.61
N GLY A 210 13.86 4.68 -19.37
CA GLY A 210 15.25 4.56 -18.93
C GLY A 210 15.72 3.11 -18.77
N ASN A 211 14.84 2.19 -18.37
CA ASN A 211 15.19 0.81 -18.00
C ASN A 211 14.27 -0.27 -18.61
N PRO A 212 14.01 -0.30 -19.93
CA PRO A 212 13.00 -1.19 -20.52
C PRO A 212 13.31 -2.67 -20.32
N TRP A 213 14.59 -3.07 -20.51
CA TRP A 213 15.04 -4.45 -20.32
C TRP A 213 14.97 -4.89 -18.85
N HIS A 214 15.34 -3.99 -17.94
CA HIS A 214 15.30 -4.28 -16.50
C HIS A 214 13.87 -4.47 -15.98
N CYS A 215 12.92 -3.71 -16.54
CA CYS A 215 11.50 -3.88 -16.26
C CYS A 215 10.97 -5.23 -16.78
N LEU A 216 11.38 -5.66 -17.98
CA LEU A 216 10.99 -6.95 -18.56
C LEU A 216 11.48 -8.14 -17.73
N ILE A 217 12.68 -8.06 -17.17
CA ILE A 217 13.27 -9.13 -16.34
C ILE A 217 12.88 -9.02 -14.86
N LEU A 218 12.06 -8.02 -14.50
CA LEU A 218 11.66 -7.77 -13.11
C LEU A 218 12.87 -7.63 -12.17
N GLY A 219 14.01 -7.14 -12.66
CA GLY A 219 15.23 -6.97 -11.87
C GLY A 219 15.84 -8.26 -11.30
N LEU A 220 15.53 -9.42 -11.92
CA LEU A 220 15.97 -10.75 -11.47
C LEU A 220 17.31 -11.22 -12.07
N GLU A 221 17.97 -10.42 -12.90
CA GLU A 221 19.26 -10.78 -13.53
C GLU A 221 20.44 -10.19 -12.77
N ARG A 222 21.46 -11.03 -12.50
CA ARG A 222 22.74 -10.59 -11.94
C ARG A 222 23.44 -9.68 -12.95
N ARG A 223 23.80 -8.47 -12.50
CA ARG A 223 24.58 -7.51 -13.27
C ARG A 223 25.94 -8.11 -13.62
N LYS A 224 26.06 -8.72 -14.80
CA LYS A 224 27.33 -9.25 -15.32
C LYS A 224 28.28 -8.16 -15.82
N LYS A 225 27.81 -6.90 -15.89
CA LYS A 225 28.47 -5.79 -16.59
C LYS A 225 29.15 -4.73 -15.70
N GLU A 226 29.14 -4.89 -14.37
CA GLU A 226 29.75 -3.90 -13.46
C GLU A 226 31.12 -4.29 -12.88
N GLU A 227 31.54 -5.56 -13.02
CA GLU A 227 32.88 -6.00 -12.58
C GLU A 227 33.95 -5.83 -13.67
N GLU A 228 33.60 -5.59 -14.95
CA GLU A 228 34.56 -5.38 -16.04
C GLU A 228 34.83 -3.90 -16.39
N GLN A 229 34.08 -2.95 -15.82
CA GLN A 229 34.37 -1.52 -15.92
C GLN A 229 34.46 -0.93 -14.52
N GLY A 230 35.69 -0.70 -14.06
CA GLY A 230 36.03 -0.26 -12.71
C GLY A 230 35.60 1.17 -12.39
N GLU A 231 34.29 1.42 -12.30
CA GLU A 231 33.73 2.63 -11.67
C GLU A 231 32.63 2.23 -10.67
N GLY A 232 33.04 1.99 -9.43
CA GLY A 232 32.17 1.67 -8.30
C GLY A 232 31.36 2.87 -7.82
N LYS A 233 30.29 3.22 -8.55
CA LYS A 233 29.16 3.96 -7.98
C LYS A 233 27.85 3.28 -8.39
N PRO A 234 27.02 2.80 -7.44
CA PRO A 234 25.66 2.39 -7.77
C PRO A 234 24.98 3.59 -8.43
N GLY A 235 24.34 3.38 -9.59
CA GLY A 235 23.73 4.47 -10.36
C GLY A 235 22.85 5.35 -9.45
N THR A 236 23.29 6.58 -9.24
CA THR A 236 22.62 7.55 -8.37
C THR A 236 21.47 8.20 -9.12
N GLY A 237 20.30 8.32 -8.49
CA GLY A 237 19.14 9.02 -9.05
C GLY A 237 17.90 8.14 -9.21
N PHE A 238 16.85 8.70 -9.78
CA PHE A 238 15.52 8.10 -9.86
C PHE A 238 15.48 6.85 -10.76
N CYS A 239 16.29 6.82 -11.81
CA CYS A 239 16.35 5.70 -12.76
C CYS A 239 17.19 4.51 -12.27
N CYS A 240 17.52 4.42 -10.97
CA CYS A 240 18.33 3.31 -10.48
C CYS A 240 17.55 1.97 -10.54
N PRO A 241 18.23 0.84 -10.79
CA PRO A 241 17.60 -0.49 -10.82
C PRO A 241 16.84 -0.86 -9.54
N ALA A 242 17.30 -0.40 -8.37
CA ALA A 242 16.66 -0.70 -7.08
C ALA A 242 15.26 -0.09 -6.94
N VAL A 243 14.94 0.97 -7.69
CA VAL A 243 13.63 1.64 -7.65
C VAL A 243 12.51 0.80 -8.30
N LEU A 244 12.85 -0.24 -9.08
CA LEU A 244 11.89 -1.02 -9.87
C LEU A 244 10.69 -1.52 -9.06
N VAL A 245 10.92 -2.09 -7.88
CA VAL A 245 9.87 -2.68 -7.03
C VAL A 245 8.86 -1.63 -6.61
N TYR A 246 9.37 -0.47 -6.21
CA TYR A 246 8.58 0.69 -5.81
C TYR A 246 7.82 1.26 -7.01
N MET A 247 8.42 1.26 -8.19
CA MET A 247 7.79 1.71 -9.43
C MET A 247 6.65 0.78 -9.87
N VAL A 248 6.85 -0.54 -9.82
CA VAL A 248 5.82 -1.54 -10.14
C VAL A 248 4.65 -1.41 -9.16
N HIS A 249 4.94 -1.34 -7.86
CA HIS A 249 3.91 -1.13 -6.83
C HIS A 249 3.12 0.16 -7.10
N ALA A 250 3.82 1.27 -7.30
CA ALA A 250 3.23 2.57 -7.58
C ALA A 250 2.34 2.55 -8.84
N THR A 251 2.77 1.89 -9.91
CA THR A 251 2.00 1.77 -11.16
C THR A 251 0.73 0.94 -10.95
N VAL A 252 0.82 -0.18 -10.22
CA VAL A 252 -0.35 -1.00 -9.89
C VAL A 252 -1.35 -0.22 -9.04
N LEU A 253 -0.88 0.52 -8.03
CA LEU A 253 -1.74 1.38 -7.20
C LEU A 253 -2.41 2.48 -8.03
N LEU A 254 -1.67 3.12 -8.94
CA LEU A 254 -2.20 4.16 -9.81
C LEU A 254 -3.29 3.61 -10.73
N LEU A 255 -3.05 2.48 -11.41
CA LEU A 255 -4.04 1.85 -12.28
C LEU A 255 -5.27 1.42 -11.48
N PHE A 256 -5.10 0.69 -10.39
CA PHE A 256 -6.21 0.26 -9.55
C PHE A 256 -7.00 1.46 -9.01
N GLY A 257 -6.31 2.49 -8.55
CA GLY A 257 -6.92 3.70 -8.02
C GLY A 257 -7.73 4.46 -9.07
N VAL A 258 -7.19 4.67 -10.27
CA VAL A 258 -7.86 5.40 -11.35
C VAL A 258 -9.09 4.63 -11.85
N PHE A 259 -8.99 3.31 -12.00
CA PHE A 259 -10.06 2.52 -12.60
C PHE A 259 -11.11 2.04 -11.61
N CYS A 260 -10.76 1.87 -10.34
CA CYS A 260 -11.62 1.20 -9.36
C CYS A 260 -11.98 2.08 -8.16
N MET A 261 -11.33 3.21 -7.90
CA MET A 261 -11.60 4.07 -6.74
C MET A 261 -12.21 5.42 -7.12
N HIS A 262 -12.96 5.99 -6.18
CA HIS A 262 -13.39 7.39 -6.26
C HIS A 262 -12.21 8.32 -6.20
N VAL A 263 -12.21 9.32 -7.07
CA VAL A 263 -11.05 10.21 -7.23
C VAL A 263 -10.78 11.08 -5.99
N GLN A 264 -11.82 11.32 -5.17
CA GLN A 264 -11.72 12.01 -3.87
C GLN A 264 -10.89 11.21 -2.84
N VAL A 265 -10.93 9.88 -2.93
CA VAL A 265 -10.13 8.99 -2.08
C VAL A 265 -8.77 8.70 -2.73
N LEU A 266 -8.71 8.72 -4.07
CA LEU A 266 -7.53 8.41 -4.86
C LEU A 266 -6.30 9.23 -4.46
N THR A 267 -6.41 10.55 -4.39
CA THR A 267 -5.27 11.42 -4.09
C THR A 267 -4.69 11.14 -2.70
N ARG A 268 -5.55 10.88 -1.72
CA ARG A 268 -5.17 10.53 -0.34
C ARG A 268 -4.54 9.14 -0.27
N PHE A 269 -5.12 8.20 -1.00
CA PHE A 269 -4.62 6.84 -1.14
C PHE A 269 -3.20 6.84 -1.73
N LEU A 270 -3.02 7.48 -2.89
CA LEU A 270 -1.73 7.60 -3.56
C LEU A 270 -0.73 8.36 -2.70
N GLY A 271 -1.12 9.45 -2.04
CA GLY A 271 -0.23 10.18 -1.13
C GLY A 271 0.31 9.28 0.00
N SER A 272 -0.53 8.45 0.61
CA SER A 272 -0.07 7.58 1.72
C SER A 272 0.68 6.32 1.28
N SER A 273 0.46 5.83 0.05
CA SER A 273 0.93 4.51 -0.38
C SER A 273 1.90 4.53 -1.57
N MET A 274 2.05 5.65 -2.26
CA MET A 274 2.88 5.80 -3.48
C MET A 274 4.13 6.66 -3.20
N LEU A 275 5.14 6.09 -2.54
CA LEU A 275 6.41 6.79 -2.23
C LEU A 275 7.10 7.43 -3.45
N ILE A 276 6.92 6.82 -4.62
CA ILE A 276 7.47 7.29 -5.90
C ILE A 276 7.07 8.73 -6.20
N LEU A 277 5.89 9.19 -5.76
CA LEU A 277 5.47 10.58 -5.98
C LEU A 277 6.46 11.56 -5.32
N TYR A 278 6.89 11.28 -4.10
CA TYR A 278 7.83 12.12 -3.36
C TYR A 278 9.24 12.04 -3.95
N TRP A 279 9.71 10.85 -4.29
CA TRP A 279 11.04 10.66 -4.89
C TRP A 279 11.16 11.30 -6.26
N PHE A 280 10.13 11.17 -7.10
CA PHE A 280 10.11 11.80 -8.41
C PHE A 280 9.99 13.32 -8.31
N SER A 281 9.18 13.83 -7.38
CA SER A 281 9.14 15.28 -7.11
C SER A 281 10.50 15.82 -6.69
N ALA A 282 11.20 15.11 -5.79
CA ALA A 282 12.54 15.47 -5.37
C ALA A 282 13.56 15.42 -6.52
N HIS A 283 13.45 14.43 -7.41
CA HIS A 283 14.26 14.34 -8.62
C HIS A 283 14.06 15.55 -9.55
N LEU A 284 12.80 15.91 -9.82
CA LEU A 284 12.47 17.08 -10.65
C LEU A 284 12.98 18.37 -10.03
N LEU A 285 12.80 18.54 -8.72
CA LEU A 285 13.30 19.70 -7.99
C LEU A 285 14.84 19.76 -8.07
N GLN A 286 15.52 18.63 -7.89
CA GLN A 286 16.97 18.56 -8.02
C GLN A 286 17.45 18.88 -9.45
N GLU A 287 16.69 18.54 -10.49
CA GLU A 287 17.05 18.84 -11.89
C GLU A 287 16.75 20.29 -12.32
N HIS A 288 15.80 20.97 -11.68
CA HIS A 288 15.30 22.27 -12.14
C HIS A 288 15.59 23.43 -11.18
N GLU A 289 15.97 23.15 -9.93
CA GLU A 289 16.23 24.16 -8.91
C GLU A 289 17.74 24.49 -8.83
N PRO A 290 18.22 25.59 -9.44
CA PRO A 290 19.65 25.92 -9.50
C PRO A 290 20.28 26.17 -8.11
N LEU A 291 19.47 26.53 -7.11
CA LEU A 291 19.94 26.73 -5.72
C LEU A 291 20.37 25.43 -5.03
N LEU A 292 19.86 24.27 -5.47
CA LEU A 292 20.27 22.97 -4.91
C LEU A 292 21.60 22.47 -5.50
N TRP A 293 22.06 23.03 -6.61
CA TRP A 293 23.34 22.68 -7.22
C TRP A 293 24.55 23.31 -6.53
N SER A 294 24.35 24.46 -5.85
CA SER A 294 25.47 25.25 -5.30
C SER A 294 26.10 24.69 -4.01
N LYS A 295 25.67 23.53 -3.51
CA LYS A 295 26.20 22.92 -2.27
C LYS A 295 27.01 21.64 -2.48
N GLY A 296 27.27 21.24 -3.74
CA GLY A 296 28.05 20.04 -4.07
C GLY A 296 29.51 20.29 -4.46
N THR A 297 29.93 21.55 -4.51
CA THR A 297 31.29 21.95 -4.89
C THR A 297 31.82 22.93 -3.86
N ASP A 298 32.25 22.41 -2.72
CA ASP A 298 33.28 22.99 -1.83
C ASP A 298 33.93 21.83 -1.07
#